data_AF-A0A7Z9BQL5-F1
#
_entry.id   AF-A0A7Z9BQL5-F1
#
_cell.length_a   1.000
_cell.length_b   1.000
_cell.length_c   1.000
_cell.angle_alpha   90.00
_cell.angle_beta   90.00
_cell.angle_gamma   90.00
#
_symmetry.space_group_name_H-M   'P 1'
#
loop_
_entity.id
_entity.type
_entity.pdbx_description
1 polymer ?
#
loop_
_entity_poly.entity_id
_entity_poly.type
_entity_poly.pdbx_seq_one_letter_code
_entity_poly.pdbx_strand_id
1 'polypeptide(L)'
;MVHPWVRELHQESVRFRSLYLRQFEPTIDSRTQLIMDTDAEYKVLSMIAAPLEMFFELTISGNLYLYTELQPCESCNSIINQFKDKFPNITVELFWELPYPP
;
A
#
# COMPACT_ATOMS: atom_id res chain seq x y z
N MET A 1 -31.81 19.28 -14.86
CA MET A 1 -31.61 18.06 -15.68
C MET A 1 -30.13 18.01 -16.02
N VAL A 2 -29.36 17.13 -15.38
CA VAL A 2 -27.89 17.09 -15.58
C VAL A 2 -27.60 16.23 -16.79
N HIS A 3 -26.83 16.76 -17.75
CA HIS A 3 -26.51 16.08 -19.01
C HIS A 3 -25.83 14.72 -18.76
N PRO A 4 -26.06 13.70 -19.61
CA PRO A 4 -25.51 12.36 -19.43
C PRO A 4 -23.99 12.32 -19.21
N TRP A 5 -23.23 13.16 -19.92
CA TRP A 5 -21.78 13.31 -19.79
C TRP A 5 -21.29 13.79 -18.41
N VAL A 6 -22.15 14.48 -17.64
CA VAL A 6 -21.80 14.95 -16.28
C VAL A 6 -21.82 13.81 -15.27
N ARG A 7 -22.60 12.75 -15.50
CA ARG A 7 -22.62 11.57 -14.61
C ARG A 7 -21.38 10.70 -14.79
N GLU A 8 -20.84 10.63 -16.00
CA GLU A 8 -19.64 9.85 -16.32
C GLU A 8 -18.38 10.48 -15.70
N LEU A 9 -18.23 11.81 -15.81
CA LEU A 9 -17.17 12.55 -15.11
C LEU A 9 -17.30 12.48 -13.58
N HIS A 10 -18.52 12.38 -13.04
CA HIS A 10 -18.73 12.19 -11.60
C HIS A 10 -18.34 10.76 -11.16
N GLN A 11 -18.60 9.75 -12.00
CA GLN A 11 -18.17 8.36 -11.79
C GLN A 11 -16.63 8.26 -11.83
N GLU A 12 -15.97 8.95 -12.77
CA GLU A 12 -14.52 9.05 -12.85
C GLU A 12 -13.91 9.84 -11.67
N SER A 13 -14.56 10.92 -11.23
CA SER A 13 -14.15 11.72 -10.05
C SER A 13 -14.27 10.93 -8.73
N VAL A 14 -15.31 10.10 -8.56
CA VAL A 14 -15.44 9.22 -7.39
C VAL A 14 -14.38 8.11 -7.42
N ARG A 15 -14.03 7.60 -8.60
CA ARG A 15 -12.94 6.62 -8.77
C ARG A 15 -11.56 7.23 -8.47
N PHE A 16 -11.32 8.48 -8.88
CA PHE A 16 -10.08 9.21 -8.59
C PHE A 16 -9.96 9.63 -7.11
N ARG A 17 -11.08 9.90 -6.41
CA ARG A 17 -11.05 10.20 -4.96
C ARG A 17 -10.66 9.00 -4.09
N SER A 18 -10.72 7.78 -4.61
CA SER A 18 -10.28 6.58 -3.89
C SER A 18 -8.77 6.51 -3.69
N LEU A 19 -7.97 7.25 -4.47
CA LEU A 19 -6.50 7.27 -4.38
C LEU A 19 -5.95 8.02 -3.16
N TYR A 20 -6.82 8.59 -2.32
CA TYR A 20 -6.47 9.32 -1.09
C TYR A 20 -7.08 8.69 0.17
N LEU A 21 -7.54 7.45 0.09
CA LEU A 21 -7.80 6.65 1.27
C LEU A 21 -6.45 6.12 1.76
N ARG A 22 -6.17 6.27 3.06
CA ARG A 22 -5.04 5.58 3.69
C ARG A 22 -5.26 4.08 3.48
N GLN A 23 -4.45 3.47 2.61
CA GLN A 23 -4.61 2.06 2.24
C GLN A 23 -4.29 1.12 3.41
N PHE A 24 -3.42 1.60 4.30
CA PHE A 24 -2.90 0.90 5.48
C PHE A 24 -2.85 1.85 6.68
N GLU A 25 -2.88 1.26 7.88
CA GLU A 25 -2.79 1.95 9.17
C GLU A 25 -1.32 2.00 9.63
N PRO A 26 -0.66 3.17 9.58
CA PRO A 26 0.72 3.30 10.04
C PRO A 26 0.81 3.27 11.56
N THR A 27 1.82 2.59 12.08
CA THR A 27 2.13 2.53 13.51
C THR A 27 3.36 3.41 13.83
N ILE A 28 3.54 3.69 15.12
CA ILE A 28 4.70 4.42 15.61
C ILE A 28 5.91 3.49 15.60
N ASP A 29 6.99 3.92 14.97
CA ASP A 29 8.29 3.22 15.04
C ASP A 29 8.87 3.38 16.44
N SER A 30 9.25 2.26 17.06
CA SER A 30 9.75 2.22 18.45
C SER A 30 11.06 2.98 18.62
N ARG A 31 11.92 3.01 17.59
CA ARG A 31 13.22 3.68 17.62
C ARG A 31 13.12 5.20 17.49
N THR A 32 12.35 5.68 16.51
CA THR A 32 12.25 7.11 16.19
C THR A 32 11.10 7.82 16.90
N GLN A 33 10.12 7.06 17.41
CA GLN A 33 8.86 7.58 17.95
C GLN A 33 8.04 8.37 16.93
N LEU A 34 8.26 8.13 15.64
CA LEU A 34 7.57 8.76 14.52
C LEU A 34 6.58 7.81 13.87
N ILE A 35 5.55 8.38 13.25
CA ILE A 35 4.66 7.65 12.35
C ILE A 35 5.36 7.59 10.99
N MET A 36 5.53 6.37 10.48
CA MET A 36 6.30 6.12 9.25
C MET A 36 5.41 6.08 8.00
N ASP A 37 4.39 6.94 7.94
CA ASP A 37 3.48 7.05 6.78
C ASP A 37 4.12 7.75 5.57
N THR A 38 5.35 8.25 5.75
CA THR A 38 6.17 8.84 4.70
C THR A 38 7.27 7.91 4.20
N ASP A 39 7.43 6.73 4.79
CA ASP A 39 8.46 5.77 4.41
C ASP A 39 8.19 5.14 3.05
N ALA A 40 9.26 4.65 2.43
CA ALA A 40 9.21 4.11 1.08
C ALA A 40 8.27 2.89 1.01
N GLU A 41 8.31 2.03 2.03
CA GLU A 41 7.48 0.83 2.16
C GLU A 41 6.00 1.19 2.21
N TYR A 42 5.61 2.19 3.00
CA TYR A 42 4.23 2.67 3.06
C TYR A 42 3.76 3.17 1.71
N LYS A 43 4.57 4.03 1.07
CA LYS A 43 4.23 4.64 -0.23
C LYS A 43 4.10 3.59 -1.32
N VAL A 44 5.10 2.73 -1.47
CA VAL A 44 5.14 1.71 -2.54
C VAL A 44 3.99 0.72 -2.38
N LEU A 45 3.76 0.21 -1.18
CA LEU A 45 2.65 -0.74 -0.95
C LEU A 45 1.30 -0.08 -1.16
N SER A 46 1.12 1.18 -0.74
CA SER A 46 -0.12 1.93 -1.01
C SER A 46 -0.35 2.14 -2.50
N MET A 47 0.71 2.48 -3.25
CA MET A 47 0.64 2.65 -4.70
C MET A 47 0.33 1.34 -5.43
N ILE A 48 0.79 0.20 -4.94
CA ILE A 48 0.48 -1.12 -5.51
C ILE A 48 -0.96 -1.54 -5.13
N ALA A 49 -1.39 -1.31 -3.90
CA ALA A 49 -2.72 -1.67 -3.42
C ALA A 49 -3.84 -0.93 -4.17
N ALA A 50 -3.61 0.34 -4.52
CA ALA A 50 -4.60 1.17 -5.20
C ALA A 50 -5.19 0.54 -6.49
N PRO A 51 -4.40 0.15 -7.50
CA PRO A 51 -4.93 -0.54 -8.67
C PRO A 51 -5.47 -1.92 -8.32
N LEU A 52 -4.86 -2.67 -7.42
CA LEU A 52 -5.33 -4.01 -7.03
C LEU A 52 -6.75 -3.98 -6.46
N GLU A 53 -7.10 -2.97 -5.67
CA GLU A 53 -8.47 -2.79 -5.15
C GLU A 53 -9.48 -2.37 -6.22
N MET A 54 -9.04 -1.68 -7.27
CA MET A 54 -9.91 -1.34 -8.39
C MET A 54 -10.33 -2.58 -9.19
N PHE A 55 -9.48 -3.61 -9.19
CA PHE A 55 -9.79 -4.92 -9.74
C PHE A 55 -10.44 -5.75 -8.62
N PHE A 56 -11.78 -5.68 -8.51
CA PHE A 56 -12.61 -6.36 -7.49
C PHE A 56 -12.50 -7.91 -7.46
N GLU A 57 -11.54 -8.48 -8.18
CA GLU A 57 -11.37 -9.91 -8.31
C GLU A 57 -10.45 -10.43 -7.20
N LEU A 58 -11.03 -11.21 -6.27
CA LEU A 58 -10.32 -11.94 -5.20
C LEU A 58 -9.31 -12.98 -5.73
N THR A 59 -9.15 -13.08 -7.05
CA THR A 59 -8.32 -14.05 -7.77
C THR A 59 -6.94 -13.52 -8.11
N ILE A 60 -6.65 -12.23 -7.86
CA ILE A 60 -5.34 -11.67 -8.17
C ILE A 60 -4.28 -12.40 -7.34
N SER A 61 -3.36 -13.04 -8.04
CA SER A 61 -2.29 -13.85 -7.46
C SER A 61 -0.97 -13.51 -8.14
N GLY A 62 0.13 -13.74 -7.44
CA GLY A 62 1.46 -13.52 -7.99
C GLY A 62 2.52 -13.37 -6.91
N ASN A 63 3.69 -12.90 -7.33
CA ASN A 63 4.83 -12.69 -6.45
C ASN A 63 5.26 -11.22 -6.53
N LEU A 64 5.37 -10.58 -5.38
CA LEU A 64 5.89 -9.23 -5.22
C LEU A 64 7.27 -9.33 -4.56
N TYR A 65 8.31 -9.01 -5.31
CA TYR A 65 9.68 -8.96 -4.80
C TYR A 65 10.05 -7.51 -4.51
N LEU A 66 10.37 -7.21 -3.25
CA LEU A 66 10.78 -5.89 -2.79
C LEU A 66 12.26 -5.90 -2.42
N TYR A 67 13.01 -4.96 -2.98
CA TYR A 67 14.42 -4.76 -2.68
C TYR A 67 14.58 -3.38 -2.05
N THR A 68 15.15 -3.34 -0.84
CA THR A 68 15.38 -2.10 -0.10
C THR A 68 16.85 -2.00 0.31
N GLU A 69 17.36 -0.78 0.47
CA GLU A 69 18.73 -0.61 0.98
C GLU A 69 18.84 -1.03 2.44
N LEU A 70 17.84 -0.64 3.25
CA LEU A 70 17.73 -0.97 4.66
C LEU A 70 16.61 -2.00 4.91
N GLN A 71 16.81 -2.86 5.89
CA GLN A 71 15.74 -3.69 6.43
C GLN A 71 14.60 -2.78 6.91
N PRO A 72 13.33 -3.12 6.62
CA PRO A 72 12.22 -2.32 7.08
C PRO A 72 12.16 -2.26 8.60
N CYS A 73 11.81 -1.08 9.08
CA CYS A 73 11.56 -0.79 10.48
C CYS A 73 10.40 -1.63 11.06
N GLU A 74 10.23 -1.66 12.38
CA GLU A 74 9.15 -2.43 13.02
C GLU A 74 7.76 -1.97 12.55
N SER A 75 7.54 -0.66 12.44
CA SER A 75 6.28 -0.12 11.93
C SER A 75 6.08 -0.37 10.44
N CYS A 76 7.16 -0.36 9.66
CA CYS A 76 7.17 -0.72 8.25
C CYS A 76 6.76 -2.20 8.04
N ASN A 77 7.21 -3.10 8.93
CA ASN A 77 6.78 -4.51 8.93
C ASN A 77 5.27 -4.66 9.20
N SER A 78 4.67 -3.79 10.02
CA SER A 78 3.21 -3.77 10.19
C SER A 78 2.48 -3.50 8.87
N ILE A 79 2.98 -2.56 8.07
CA ILE A 79 2.39 -2.25 6.75
C ILE A 79 2.52 -3.45 5.80
N ILE A 80 3.68 -4.10 5.77
CA ILE A 80 3.91 -5.29 4.94
C ILE A 80 2.94 -6.41 5.31
N ASN A 81 2.70 -6.62 6.61
CA ASN A 81 1.74 -7.62 7.09
C ASN A 81 0.31 -7.26 6.69
N GLN A 82 -0.10 -6.01 6.85
CA GLN A 82 -1.42 -5.56 6.39
C GLN A 82 -1.61 -5.75 4.89
N PHE A 83 -0.56 -5.54 4.07
CA PHE A 83 -0.61 -5.82 2.63
C PHE A 83 -0.82 -7.32 2.36
N LYS A 84 -0.07 -8.20 3.03
CA LYS A 84 -0.20 -9.66 2.90
C LYS A 84 -1.58 -10.15 3.31
N ASP A 85 -2.13 -9.62 4.41
CA ASP A 85 -3.46 -9.98 4.89
C ASP A 85 -4.56 -9.53 3.91
N LYS A 86 -4.37 -8.38 3.27
CA LYS A 86 -5.31 -7.82 2.29
C LYS A 86 -5.27 -8.54 0.95
N PHE A 87 -4.10 -9.00 0.53
CA PHE A 87 -3.87 -9.69 -0.74
C PHE A 87 -3.23 -11.08 -0.52
N PRO A 88 -3.95 -12.04 0.07
CA PRO A 88 -3.37 -13.32 0.54
C PRO A 88 -2.83 -14.22 -0.57
N ASN A 89 -3.25 -13.99 -1.82
CA ASN A 89 -2.78 -14.72 -2.99
C ASN A 89 -1.53 -14.10 -3.63
N ILE A 90 -1.04 -12.96 -3.10
CA ILE A 90 0.22 -12.33 -3.50
C ILE A 90 1.30 -12.72 -2.48
N THR A 91 2.29 -13.48 -2.92
CA THR A 91 3.46 -13.79 -2.11
C THR A 91 4.40 -12.59 -2.10
N VAL A 92 4.65 -12.01 -0.92
CA VAL A 92 5.59 -10.89 -0.78
C VAL A 92 6.92 -11.38 -0.22
N GLU A 93 7.97 -11.24 -1.03
CA GLU A 93 9.35 -11.52 -0.69
C GLU A 93 10.13 -10.22 -0.59
N LEU A 94 10.91 -10.08 0.47
CA LEU A 94 11.59 -8.84 0.80
C LEU A 94 13.07 -9.12 1.03
N PHE A 95 13.90 -8.32 0.38
CA PHE A 95 15.36 -8.38 0.43
C PHE A 95 15.90 -7.02 0.84
N TRP A 96 16.96 -7.03 1.66
CA TRP A 96 17.65 -5.82 2.09
C TRP A 96 19.16 -6.01 2.11
N GLU A 97 19.90 -4.92 1.89
CA GLU A 97 21.36 -4.92 1.91
C GLU A 97 21.92 -4.71 3.33
N LEU A 98 21.31 -3.81 4.10
CA LEU A 98 21.76 -3.39 5.42
C LEU A 98 20.69 -3.67 6.48
N PRO A 99 21.07 -4.07 7.72
CA PRO A 99 20.12 -4.26 8.79
C PRO A 99 19.53 -2.93 9.28
N TYR A 100 18.34 -2.97 9.87
CA TYR A 100 17.77 -1.82 10.54
C TYR A 100 18.61 -1.55 11.80
N PRO A 101 19.10 -0.33 12.01
CA PRO A 101 19.94 -0.03 13.17
C PRO A 101 19.17 -0.26 14.48
N PRO A 102 19.87 -0.72 15.54
CA PRO A 102 19.27 -0.96 16.84
C PRO A 102 18.75 0.33 17.50
#